data_AF-A0A915YIS1-F1
#
_entry.id   AF-A0A915YIS1-F1
#
_cell.length_a   1.000
_cell.length_b   1.000
_cell.length_c   1.000
_cell.angle_alpha   90.00
_cell.angle_beta   90.00
_cell.angle_gamma   90.00
#
_symmetry.space_group_name_H-M   'P 1'
#
loop_
_entity.id
_entity.type
_entity.pdbx_description
1 polymer ?
#
loop_
_entity_poly.entity_id
_entity_poly.type
_entity_poly.pdbx_seq_one_letter_code
_entity_poly.pdbx_strand_id
1 'polypeptide(L)'
;MKAKLGKLDAIKNTKYSGYQSLLKKEIIAVLKDPKAKGLCDYVLVSGQHLTWGGDSPSEDQPLLYLGQKNTWEKDLKADKKIDLKAYSYGTCKLVKVGADVQIALCPEKGKLTQDTLLKPLKKVFKSFKPKTFLEVVSDLNTVETSTSETTTLDEVEQSAKEILQTIGTDLQKYHLAIEKIKQSISKVKTEEEKMPLLVKQNQILKRIKHLCASWTTDIAPQAEQLVLDKTSETWQKIYQKWNAFFEKRQAAKTGKTQDQNAMQAEEERIYTKALGNLQQFVSNLEKGNLIDPSVIDSNISNMEEQLKKWKEFAKNKSTFPKELKLFEEKVDSIKDGWKKERSRYAAFSKAKKLINEKIEAGDFVAAQKLLDQLST
;
A
#
# COMPACT_ATOMS: atom_id res chain seq x y z
N MET A 1 -8.06 19.97 -13.11
CA MET A 1 -8.63 19.59 -11.80
C MET A 1 -8.25 18.14 -11.48
N LYS A 2 -7.62 17.86 -10.34
CA LYS A 2 -7.39 16.46 -9.91
C LYS A 2 -8.74 15.89 -9.42
N ALA A 3 -9.16 14.81 -10.08
CA ALA A 3 -10.44 14.17 -9.82
C ALA A 3 -10.42 13.58 -8.40
N LYS A 4 -11.42 13.91 -7.58
CA LYS A 4 -11.50 13.46 -6.19
C LYS A 4 -12.51 12.32 -6.15
N LEU A 5 -12.04 11.08 -5.91
CA LEU A 5 -12.93 9.99 -5.54
C LEU A 5 -13.75 10.40 -4.31
N GLY A 6 -15.06 10.17 -4.37
CA GLY A 6 -15.97 10.33 -3.24
C GLY A 6 -15.65 9.36 -2.10
N LYS A 7 -16.32 9.52 -0.96
CA LYS A 7 -16.21 8.55 0.15
C LYS A 7 -16.77 7.21 -0.32
N LEU A 8 -16.00 6.14 -0.12
CA LEU A 8 -16.50 4.77 -0.22
C LEU A 8 -17.23 4.43 1.08
N ASP A 9 -18.36 5.09 1.33
CA ASP A 9 -19.17 4.83 2.52
C ASP A 9 -19.78 3.43 2.36
N ALA A 10 -19.09 2.45 2.97
CA ALA A 10 -19.43 1.04 3.08
C ALA A 10 -20.20 0.48 1.87
N ILE A 11 -19.47 -0.19 0.97
CA ILE A 11 -20.05 -0.99 -0.11
C ILE A 11 -20.96 -2.06 0.54
N LYS A 12 -22.23 -1.72 0.77
CA LYS A 12 -23.22 -2.56 1.45
C LYS A 12 -24.03 -3.28 0.38
N ASN A 13 -24.36 -4.54 0.65
CA ASN A 13 -25.28 -5.37 -0.12
C ASN A 13 -24.84 -5.84 -1.52
N THR A 14 -23.55 -5.79 -1.87
CA THR A 14 -23.08 -6.32 -3.18
C THR A 14 -22.65 -7.78 -3.07
N LYS A 15 -23.23 -8.66 -3.90
CA LYS A 15 -22.73 -10.04 -4.12
C LYS A 15 -21.57 -9.97 -5.13
N TYR A 16 -20.35 -10.27 -4.69
CA TYR A 16 -19.14 -10.11 -5.51
C TYR A 16 -18.75 -11.34 -6.35
N SER A 17 -19.60 -12.36 -6.46
CA SER A 17 -19.25 -13.64 -7.10
C SER A 17 -18.92 -13.50 -8.60
N GLY A 18 -19.76 -12.77 -9.36
CA GLY A 18 -19.50 -12.49 -10.78
C GLY A 18 -18.24 -11.66 -10.98
N TYR A 19 -18.07 -10.62 -10.16
CA TYR A 19 -16.88 -9.77 -10.17
C TYR A 19 -15.58 -10.53 -9.84
N GLN A 20 -15.60 -11.44 -8.87
CA GLN A 20 -14.42 -12.22 -8.50
C GLN A 20 -13.89 -13.05 -9.69
N SER A 21 -14.79 -13.60 -10.50
CA SER A 21 -14.42 -14.35 -11.72
C SER A 21 -13.73 -13.44 -12.75
N LEU A 22 -14.29 -12.26 -13.01
CA LEU A 22 -13.72 -11.26 -13.93
C LEU A 22 -12.34 -10.79 -13.46
N LEU A 23 -12.21 -10.40 -12.20
CA LEU A 23 -10.93 -9.96 -11.64
C LEU A 23 -9.88 -11.08 -11.70
N LYS A 24 -10.26 -12.33 -11.41
CA LYS A 24 -9.35 -13.48 -11.53
C LYS A 24 -8.86 -13.66 -12.97
N LYS A 25 -9.74 -13.48 -13.96
CA LYS A 25 -9.39 -13.55 -15.39
C LYS A 25 -8.38 -12.46 -15.77
N GLU A 26 -8.62 -11.22 -15.34
CA GLU A 26 -7.71 -10.08 -15.61
C GLU A 26 -6.34 -10.28 -14.95
N ILE A 27 -6.32 -10.69 -13.67
CA ILE A 27 -5.07 -11.01 -12.96
C ILE A 27 -4.27 -12.08 -13.71
N ILE A 28 -4.93 -13.17 -14.13
CA ILE A 28 -4.27 -14.25 -14.86
C ILE A 28 -3.72 -13.75 -16.19
N ALA A 29 -4.48 -12.92 -16.91
CA ALA A 29 -4.03 -12.36 -18.20
C ALA A 29 -2.76 -11.52 -18.03
N VAL A 30 -2.71 -10.65 -17.03
CA VAL A 30 -1.54 -9.80 -16.76
C VAL A 30 -0.33 -10.61 -16.28
N LEU A 31 -0.55 -11.60 -15.41
CA LEU A 31 0.54 -12.45 -14.90
C LEU A 31 1.09 -13.41 -15.95
N LYS A 32 0.27 -13.84 -16.92
CA LYS A 32 0.68 -14.71 -18.03
C LYS A 32 1.31 -13.96 -19.20
N ASP A 33 1.28 -12.63 -19.23
CA ASP A 33 1.98 -11.85 -20.25
C ASP A 33 3.47 -11.70 -19.87
N PRO A 34 4.39 -12.42 -20.55
CA PRO A 34 5.81 -12.37 -20.23
C PRO A 34 6.43 -11.00 -20.53
N LYS A 35 5.82 -10.19 -21.40
CA LYS A 35 6.30 -8.85 -21.75
C LYS A 35 5.92 -7.82 -20.68
N ALA A 36 4.78 -8.02 -20.02
CA ALA A 36 4.29 -7.13 -18.98
C ALA A 36 5.07 -7.24 -17.66
N LYS A 37 5.64 -8.42 -17.34
CA LYS A 37 6.29 -8.69 -16.03
C LYS A 37 5.41 -8.27 -14.84
N GLY A 38 4.09 -8.47 -14.97
CA GLY A 38 3.10 -8.08 -13.96
C GLY A 38 2.77 -6.59 -13.92
N LEU A 39 3.35 -5.74 -14.76
CA LEU A 39 3.00 -4.32 -14.88
C LEU A 39 1.79 -4.16 -15.80
N CYS A 40 0.77 -3.43 -15.35
CA CYS A 40 -0.35 -3.01 -16.18
C CYS A 40 -0.94 -1.69 -15.66
N ASP A 41 -1.88 -1.10 -16.39
CA ASP A 41 -2.66 0.00 -15.85
C ASP A 41 -3.76 -0.55 -14.94
N TYR A 42 -4.20 0.30 -14.02
CA TYR A 42 -5.38 0.04 -13.21
C TYR A 42 -6.36 1.19 -13.31
N VAL A 43 -7.62 0.85 -13.11
CA VAL A 43 -8.68 1.81 -12.89
C VAL A 43 -9.57 1.30 -11.78
N LEU A 44 -9.83 2.17 -10.82
CA LEU A 44 -10.72 1.92 -9.71
C LEU A 44 -11.91 2.87 -9.75
N VAL A 45 -13.11 2.30 -9.71
CA VAL A 45 -14.39 3.01 -9.67
C VAL A 45 -14.82 3.23 -8.22
N SER A 46 -15.47 4.36 -7.94
CA SER A 46 -16.12 4.57 -6.64
C SER A 46 -17.34 3.66 -6.52
N GLY A 47 -17.48 2.98 -5.38
CA GLY A 47 -18.63 2.11 -5.10
C GLY A 47 -19.99 2.81 -5.21
N GLN A 48 -20.07 4.11 -4.91
CA GLN A 48 -21.31 4.91 -5.03
C GLN A 48 -21.76 5.17 -6.47
N HIS A 49 -20.86 4.93 -7.44
CA HIS A 49 -21.10 5.10 -8.87
C HIS A 49 -21.17 3.75 -9.60
N LEU A 50 -21.08 2.65 -8.85
CA LEU A 50 -21.39 1.33 -9.38
C LEU A 50 -22.91 1.17 -9.44
N THR A 51 -23.42 0.84 -10.62
CA THR A 51 -24.84 0.59 -10.86
C THR A 51 -25.24 -0.88 -10.68
N TRP A 52 -24.34 -1.73 -10.17
CA TRP A 52 -24.56 -3.17 -10.04
C TRP A 52 -25.43 -3.57 -8.85
N GLY A 53 -26.39 -4.45 -9.12
CA GLY A 53 -27.20 -5.16 -8.11
C GLY A 53 -26.65 -6.54 -7.77
N GLY A 54 -25.73 -7.08 -8.58
CA GLY A 54 -25.06 -8.36 -8.31
C GLY A 54 -25.90 -9.60 -8.62
N ASP A 55 -26.95 -9.47 -9.46
CA ASP A 55 -27.83 -10.58 -9.85
C ASP A 55 -27.71 -10.99 -11.34
N SER A 56 -26.92 -10.29 -12.17
CA SER A 56 -26.74 -10.64 -13.60
C SER A 56 -25.27 -10.91 -13.98
N PRO A 57 -24.97 -11.94 -14.78
CA PRO A 57 -23.66 -12.15 -15.40
C PRO A 57 -23.34 -11.20 -16.57
N SER A 58 -24.30 -10.37 -17.01
CA SER A 58 -24.14 -9.33 -18.06
C SER A 58 -23.72 -7.96 -17.52
N GLU A 59 -23.39 -7.92 -16.24
CA GLU A 59 -22.92 -6.74 -15.54
C GLU A 59 -21.43 -6.58 -15.95
N ASP A 60 -21.11 -5.56 -16.77
CA ASP A 60 -19.81 -5.46 -17.50
C ASP A 60 -18.78 -4.49 -16.87
N GLN A 61 -19.15 -3.70 -15.86
CA GLN A 61 -18.25 -2.70 -15.26
C GLN A 61 -17.61 -3.17 -13.93
N PRO A 62 -16.32 -3.55 -13.92
CA PRO A 62 -15.63 -3.96 -12.70
C PRO A 62 -15.31 -2.77 -11.78
N LEU A 63 -15.31 -3.02 -10.46
CA LEU A 63 -14.89 -2.05 -9.44
C LEU A 63 -13.39 -1.70 -9.55
N LEU A 64 -12.56 -2.70 -9.85
CA LEU A 64 -11.15 -2.56 -10.20
C LEU A 64 -10.94 -3.25 -11.55
N TYR A 65 -10.49 -2.49 -12.54
CA TYR A 65 -10.04 -2.97 -13.83
C TYR A 65 -8.51 -3.04 -13.84
N LEU A 66 -7.97 -4.13 -14.40
CA LEU A 66 -6.54 -4.34 -14.62
C LEU A 66 -6.30 -4.65 -16.10
N GLY A 67 -5.48 -3.84 -16.77
CA GLY A 67 -5.24 -4.01 -18.20
C GLY A 67 -4.61 -2.79 -18.83
N GLN A 68 -4.73 -2.63 -20.15
CA GLN A 68 -4.28 -1.41 -20.83
C GLN A 68 -5.33 -0.31 -20.66
N LYS A 69 -4.91 0.88 -20.24
CA LYS A 69 -5.77 2.05 -19.99
C LYS A 69 -6.69 2.40 -21.17
N ASN A 70 -6.19 2.20 -22.40
CA ASN A 70 -6.86 2.55 -23.65
C ASN A 70 -8.19 1.81 -23.89
N THR A 71 -8.33 0.61 -23.32
CA THR A 71 -9.52 -0.24 -23.50
C THR A 71 -10.71 0.31 -22.75
N TRP A 72 -10.49 0.75 -21.50
CA TRP A 72 -11.52 1.28 -20.62
C TRP A 72 -11.78 2.78 -20.83
N GLU A 73 -10.73 3.54 -21.18
CA GLU A 73 -10.82 4.99 -21.44
C GLU A 73 -11.66 5.34 -22.67
N LYS A 74 -11.68 4.48 -23.70
CA LYS A 74 -12.55 4.63 -24.88
C LYS A 74 -14.03 4.52 -24.52
N ASP A 75 -14.37 3.55 -23.68
CA ASP A 75 -15.76 3.29 -23.30
C ASP A 75 -16.34 4.40 -22.41
N LEU A 76 -15.53 5.06 -21.58
CA LEU A 76 -16.06 6.16 -20.73
C LEU A 76 -16.08 7.51 -21.43
N LYS A 77 -15.12 7.77 -22.33
CA LYS A 77 -15.12 9.02 -23.10
C LYS A 77 -16.26 9.05 -24.12
N ALA A 78 -16.78 7.88 -24.52
CA ALA A 78 -17.95 7.78 -25.37
C ALA A 78 -19.26 8.13 -24.63
N ASP A 79 -19.32 7.95 -23.31
CA ASP A 79 -20.53 8.21 -22.52
C ASP A 79 -20.48 9.59 -21.82
N LYS A 80 -21.28 10.53 -22.33
CA LYS A 80 -21.39 11.91 -21.81
C LYS A 80 -21.99 11.99 -20.40
N LYS A 81 -22.48 10.89 -19.82
CA LYS A 81 -23.10 10.86 -18.47
C LYS A 81 -22.14 10.46 -17.36
N ILE A 82 -20.90 10.09 -17.69
CA ILE A 82 -19.96 9.52 -16.72
C ILE A 82 -19.16 10.61 -15.99
N ASP A 83 -19.31 10.66 -14.65
CA ASP A 83 -18.54 11.59 -13.81
C ASP A 83 -17.10 11.07 -13.62
N LEU A 84 -16.14 11.64 -14.34
CA LEU A 84 -14.71 11.31 -14.22
C LEU A 84 -14.13 11.50 -12.81
N LYS A 85 -14.83 12.20 -11.89
CA LYS A 85 -14.46 12.28 -10.46
C LYS A 85 -14.68 10.97 -9.71
N ALA A 86 -15.47 10.06 -10.27
CA ALA A 86 -15.78 8.76 -9.71
C ALA A 86 -14.64 7.73 -9.86
N TYR A 87 -13.51 8.08 -10.49
CA TYR A 87 -12.48 7.12 -10.87
C TYR A 87 -11.09 7.53 -10.37
N SER A 88 -10.29 6.54 -10.00
CA SER A 88 -8.83 6.66 -9.85
C SER A 88 -8.15 5.72 -10.81
N TYR A 89 -7.04 6.16 -11.37
CA TYR A 89 -6.28 5.36 -12.32
C TYR A 89 -4.80 5.64 -12.17
N GLY A 90 -4.00 4.73 -12.70
CA GLY A 90 -2.55 4.84 -12.75
C GLY A 90 -1.96 3.50 -13.19
N THR A 91 -0.68 3.33 -12.90
CA THR A 91 0.00 2.07 -13.16
C THR A 91 -0.05 1.18 -11.92
N CYS A 92 0.00 -0.12 -12.12
CA CYS A 92 0.12 -1.07 -11.03
C CYS A 92 1.06 -2.21 -11.38
N LYS A 93 1.52 -2.89 -10.35
CA LYS A 93 2.32 -4.11 -10.45
C LYS A 93 1.62 -5.22 -9.68
N LEU A 94 1.32 -6.31 -10.38
CA LEU A 94 0.81 -7.55 -9.82
C LEU A 94 1.98 -8.44 -9.44
N VAL A 95 1.97 -8.93 -8.21
CA VAL A 95 2.94 -9.87 -7.68
C VAL A 95 2.22 -11.05 -7.08
N LYS A 96 2.60 -12.25 -7.49
CA LYS A 96 2.11 -13.49 -6.90
C LYS A 96 2.77 -13.70 -5.53
N VAL A 97 1.98 -13.97 -4.50
CA VAL A 97 2.45 -14.23 -3.13
C VAL A 97 1.88 -15.58 -2.70
N GLY A 98 2.60 -16.66 -2.99
CA GLY A 98 2.06 -18.01 -2.84
C GLY A 98 0.88 -18.23 -3.78
N ALA A 99 -0.28 -18.63 -3.24
CA ALA A 99 -1.54 -18.71 -3.99
C ALA A 99 -2.24 -17.36 -4.17
N ASP A 100 -1.88 -16.35 -3.35
CA ASP A 100 -2.51 -15.04 -3.30
C ASP A 100 -1.86 -14.03 -4.26
N VAL A 101 -2.50 -12.87 -4.40
CA VAL A 101 -2.07 -11.81 -5.33
C VAL A 101 -1.94 -10.50 -4.57
N GLN A 102 -0.79 -9.84 -4.70
CA GLN A 102 -0.60 -8.47 -4.28
C GLN A 102 -0.65 -7.55 -5.50
N ILE A 103 -1.51 -6.55 -5.47
CA ILE A 103 -1.58 -5.48 -6.47
C ILE A 103 -1.05 -4.21 -5.81
N ALA A 104 0.15 -3.81 -6.23
CA ALA A 104 0.76 -2.55 -5.85
C ALA A 104 0.29 -1.48 -6.83
N LEU A 105 -0.51 -0.53 -6.36
CA LEU A 105 -1.08 0.57 -7.13
C LEU A 105 -0.15 1.78 -7.02
N CYS A 106 0.20 2.39 -8.15
CA CYS A 106 0.91 3.65 -8.25
C CYS A 106 -0.02 4.67 -8.94
N PRO A 107 -0.87 5.39 -8.18
CA PRO A 107 -1.86 6.29 -8.74
C PRO A 107 -1.23 7.47 -9.47
N GLU A 108 -1.64 7.71 -10.72
CA GLU A 108 -1.35 8.97 -11.42
C GLU A 108 -2.32 10.08 -10.99
N LYS A 109 -3.56 9.69 -10.66
CA LYS A 109 -4.65 10.63 -10.30
C LYS A 109 -5.67 9.97 -9.35
N GLY A 110 -6.15 10.73 -8.37
CA GLY A 110 -7.19 10.32 -7.41
C GLY A 110 -6.73 10.39 -5.95
N LYS A 111 -7.69 10.41 -5.01
CA LYS A 111 -7.43 10.37 -3.54
C LYS A 111 -7.08 8.97 -3.01
N LEU A 112 -6.73 8.05 -3.90
CA LEU A 112 -6.53 6.64 -3.56
C LEU A 112 -5.44 6.40 -2.51
N THR A 113 -4.55 7.37 -2.30
CA THR A 113 -3.48 7.33 -1.30
C THR A 113 -3.99 7.34 0.15
N GLN A 114 -5.26 7.69 0.40
CA GLN A 114 -5.83 7.71 1.76
C GLN A 114 -6.32 6.32 2.17
N ASP A 115 -5.68 5.73 3.19
CA ASP A 115 -5.98 4.38 3.68
C ASP A 115 -7.45 4.24 4.14
N THR A 116 -8.06 5.33 4.58
CA THR A 116 -9.49 5.41 4.96
C THR A 116 -10.42 5.10 3.79
N LEU A 117 -10.08 5.54 2.58
CA LEU A 117 -10.87 5.29 1.37
C LEU A 117 -10.64 3.88 0.83
N LEU A 118 -9.44 3.31 0.99
CA LEU A 118 -9.13 1.95 0.53
C LEU A 118 -9.57 0.84 1.47
N LYS A 119 -9.80 1.14 2.76
CA LYS A 119 -10.11 0.13 3.78
C LYS A 119 -11.32 -0.76 3.43
N PRO A 120 -12.44 -0.24 2.89
CA PRO A 120 -13.57 -1.07 2.47
C PRO A 120 -13.19 -2.05 1.34
N LEU A 121 -12.47 -1.56 0.33
CA LEU A 121 -12.01 -2.37 -0.82
C LEU A 121 -11.05 -3.48 -0.39
N LYS A 122 -10.07 -3.14 0.45
CA LYS A 122 -9.13 -4.10 1.02
C LYS A 122 -9.84 -5.21 1.79
N LYS A 123 -11.01 -4.96 2.40
CA LYS A 123 -11.79 -6.01 3.08
C LYS A 123 -12.45 -6.94 2.06
N VAL A 124 -13.06 -6.40 1.01
CA VAL A 124 -13.71 -7.18 -0.05
C VAL A 124 -12.69 -8.05 -0.79
N PHE A 125 -11.58 -7.48 -1.24
CA PHE A 125 -10.56 -8.25 -1.98
C PHE A 125 -9.89 -9.35 -1.15
N LYS A 126 -9.83 -9.18 0.18
CA LYS A 126 -9.35 -10.22 1.10
C LYS A 126 -10.30 -11.40 1.25
N SER A 127 -11.59 -11.26 0.90
CA SER A 127 -12.52 -12.39 0.93
C SER A 127 -12.50 -13.21 -0.36
N PHE A 128 -11.81 -12.76 -1.41
CA PHE A 128 -11.68 -13.51 -2.66
C PHE A 128 -10.73 -14.70 -2.50
N LYS A 129 -10.88 -15.68 -3.38
CA LYS A 129 -9.95 -16.79 -3.57
C LYS A 129 -9.49 -16.80 -5.04
N PRO A 130 -8.19 -16.59 -5.33
CA PRO A 130 -7.12 -16.26 -4.38
C PRO A 130 -7.32 -14.90 -3.68
N LYS A 131 -6.78 -14.73 -2.47
CA LYS A 131 -6.94 -13.46 -1.74
C LYS A 131 -6.16 -12.39 -2.49
N THR A 132 -6.78 -11.23 -2.63
CA THR A 132 -6.19 -10.10 -3.32
C THR A 132 -5.87 -9.00 -2.33
N PHE A 133 -4.60 -8.61 -2.25
CA PHE A 133 -4.12 -7.55 -1.39
C PHE A 133 -3.86 -6.30 -2.22
N LEU A 134 -4.47 -5.19 -1.84
CA LEU A 134 -4.17 -3.88 -2.42
C LEU A 134 -3.20 -3.11 -1.54
N GLU A 135 -2.14 -2.56 -2.13
CA GLU A 135 -1.25 -1.59 -1.51
C GLU A 135 -1.08 -0.40 -2.45
N VAL A 136 -1.01 0.81 -1.89
CA VAL A 136 -0.62 2.00 -2.67
C VAL A 136 0.85 2.26 -2.40
N VAL A 137 1.62 2.34 -3.46
CA VAL A 137 3.06 2.61 -3.44
C VAL A 137 3.35 3.90 -4.19
N SER A 138 4.47 4.53 -3.86
CA SER A 138 4.93 5.75 -4.52
C SER A 138 5.82 5.48 -5.74
N ASP A 139 6.30 4.24 -5.89
CA ASP A 139 7.12 3.75 -7.00
C ASP A 139 6.99 2.23 -7.12
N LEU A 140 6.63 1.73 -8.31
CA LEU A 140 6.49 0.31 -8.62
C LEU A 140 7.86 -0.42 -8.70
N ASN A 141 8.97 0.30 -8.88
CA ASN A 141 10.31 -0.29 -8.95
C ASN A 141 10.77 -0.90 -7.61
N THR A 142 10.14 -0.50 -6.50
CA THR A 142 10.43 -1.03 -5.16
C THR A 142 9.76 -2.37 -4.87
N VAL A 143 8.90 -2.84 -5.78
CA VAL A 143 8.08 -4.03 -5.60
C VAL A 143 8.75 -5.23 -6.31
N GLU A 144 9.34 -6.14 -5.54
CA GLU A 144 10.02 -7.34 -6.07
C GLU A 144 9.03 -8.33 -6.71
N THR A 145 9.41 -8.93 -7.84
CA THR A 145 8.62 -9.93 -8.57
C THR A 145 9.11 -11.34 -8.21
N SER A 146 8.22 -12.16 -7.64
CA SER A 146 8.39 -13.62 -7.56
C SER A 146 7.84 -14.24 -8.84
N THR A 147 8.71 -14.65 -9.75
CA THR A 147 8.37 -15.40 -10.97
C THR A 147 8.04 -16.85 -10.63
N SER A 148 6.89 -17.36 -11.07
CA SER A 148 6.63 -18.79 -11.12
C SER A 148 5.69 -19.09 -12.29
N GLU A 149 6.18 -19.97 -13.17
CA GLU A 149 5.52 -20.44 -14.40
C GLU A 149 4.29 -21.32 -14.11
N THR A 150 3.46 -21.49 -15.14
CA THR A 150 2.14 -22.13 -15.19
C THR A 150 2.12 -23.64 -14.91
N THR A 151 1.13 -24.14 -14.16
CA THR A 151 0.91 -25.59 -13.93
C THR A 151 -0.56 -25.97 -13.69
N THR A 152 -0.93 -27.22 -14.07
CA THR A 152 -2.26 -27.82 -14.25
C THR A 152 -2.63 -28.87 -13.17
N LEU A 153 -3.87 -29.39 -13.18
CA LEU A 153 -4.56 -30.00 -12.02
C LEU A 153 -4.00 -31.31 -11.42
N ASP A 154 -3.16 -32.09 -12.11
CA ASP A 154 -2.47 -33.25 -11.50
C ASP A 154 -1.18 -32.86 -10.75
N GLU A 155 -0.73 -31.61 -10.88
CA GLU A 155 0.40 -31.07 -10.15
C GLU A 155 -0.01 -30.54 -8.77
N VAL A 156 -1.28 -30.61 -8.33
CA VAL A 156 -1.73 -29.94 -7.10
C VAL A 156 -1.05 -30.49 -5.83
N GLU A 157 -0.71 -31.78 -5.75
CA GLU A 157 0.05 -32.34 -4.62
C GLU A 157 1.56 -32.05 -4.68
N GLN A 158 2.14 -32.04 -5.89
CA GLN A 158 3.56 -31.73 -6.10
C GLN A 158 3.82 -30.22 -5.98
N SER A 159 2.86 -29.42 -6.43
CA SER A 159 2.72 -27.97 -6.29
C SER A 159 2.62 -27.55 -4.83
N ALA A 160 1.88 -28.28 -3.98
CA ALA A 160 1.83 -27.96 -2.55
C ALA A 160 3.22 -28.09 -1.91
N LYS A 161 4.00 -29.10 -2.28
CA LYS A 161 5.38 -29.31 -1.83
C LYS A 161 6.35 -28.25 -2.37
N GLU A 162 6.23 -27.86 -3.63
CA GLU A 162 7.03 -26.77 -4.22
C GLU A 162 6.66 -25.38 -3.66
N ILE A 163 5.37 -25.12 -3.42
CA ILE A 163 4.86 -23.92 -2.73
C ILE A 163 5.40 -23.88 -1.31
N LEU A 164 5.40 -25.01 -0.59
CA LEU A 164 5.99 -25.13 0.73
C LEU A 164 7.48 -24.83 0.74
N GLN A 165 8.23 -25.39 -0.20
CA GLN A 165 9.65 -25.13 -0.34
C GLN A 165 9.88 -23.65 -0.65
N THR A 166 9.10 -23.06 -1.55
CA THR A 166 9.21 -21.63 -1.88
C THR A 166 8.91 -20.74 -0.67
N ILE A 167 7.82 -21.01 0.07
CA ILE A 167 7.46 -20.28 1.30
C ILE A 167 8.55 -20.46 2.37
N GLY A 168 9.08 -21.67 2.52
CA GLY A 168 10.18 -22.01 3.42
C GLY A 168 11.47 -21.26 3.10
N THR A 169 11.90 -21.29 1.85
CA THR A 169 13.07 -20.58 1.35
C THR A 169 12.90 -19.07 1.50
N ASP A 170 11.73 -18.51 1.16
CA ASP A 170 11.43 -17.09 1.36
C ASP A 170 11.43 -16.73 2.86
N LEU A 171 10.83 -17.57 3.70
CA LEU A 171 10.81 -17.36 5.15
C LEU A 171 12.23 -17.33 5.71
N GLN A 172 13.11 -18.25 5.28
CA GLN A 172 14.52 -18.25 5.67
C GLN A 172 15.26 -17.02 5.13
N LYS A 173 15.06 -16.65 3.85
CA LYS A 173 15.62 -15.44 3.23
C LYS A 173 15.29 -14.19 4.05
N TYR A 174 14.02 -13.98 4.36
CA TYR A 174 13.58 -12.80 5.11
C TYR A 174 13.96 -12.88 6.60
N HIS A 175 14.04 -14.08 7.18
CA HIS A 175 14.58 -14.27 8.52
C HIS A 175 16.05 -13.84 8.61
N LEU A 176 16.90 -14.29 7.67
CA LEU A 176 18.30 -13.86 7.62
C LEU A 176 18.42 -12.36 7.35
N ALA A 177 17.55 -11.81 6.49
CA ALA A 177 17.55 -10.38 6.18
C ALA A 177 17.20 -9.52 7.40
N ILE A 178 16.26 -9.95 8.25
CA ILE A 178 15.93 -9.20 9.46
C ILE A 178 17.01 -9.28 10.53
N GLU A 179 17.68 -10.42 10.69
CA GLU A 179 18.83 -10.51 11.60
C GLU A 179 19.99 -9.61 11.13
N LYS A 180 20.26 -9.54 9.82
CA LYS A 180 21.21 -8.58 9.25
C LYS A 180 20.81 -7.14 9.54
N ILE A 181 19.53 -6.78 9.33
CA ILE A 181 19.07 -5.41 9.59
C ILE A 181 19.16 -5.05 11.08
N LYS A 182 18.81 -5.97 11.99
CA LYS A 182 18.97 -5.74 13.44
C LYS A 182 20.43 -5.45 13.80
N GLN A 183 21.37 -6.21 13.23
CA GLN A 183 22.80 -5.96 13.41
C GLN A 183 23.25 -4.62 12.82
N SER A 184 22.70 -4.19 11.68
CA SER A 184 22.96 -2.87 11.12
C SER A 184 22.43 -1.77 12.03
N ILE A 185 21.20 -1.89 12.53
CA ILE A 185 20.59 -0.92 13.45
C ILE A 185 21.43 -0.77 14.72
N SER A 186 21.95 -1.88 15.29
CA SER A 186 22.78 -1.81 16.50
C SER A 186 24.14 -1.15 16.29
N LYS A 187 24.62 -1.04 15.05
CA LYS A 187 25.92 -0.44 14.71
C LYS A 187 25.81 1.06 14.39
N VAL A 188 24.62 1.55 14.09
CA VAL A 188 24.35 2.95 13.75
C VAL A 188 24.30 3.80 15.02
N LYS A 189 24.92 4.98 14.97
CA LYS A 189 25.03 5.89 16.13
C LYS A 189 24.07 7.07 16.10
N THR A 190 23.58 7.47 14.92
CA THR A 190 22.68 8.62 14.76
C THR A 190 21.26 8.16 14.45
N GLU A 191 20.27 8.93 14.89
CA GLU A 191 18.86 8.61 14.60
C GLU A 191 18.52 8.82 13.11
N GLU A 192 19.16 9.76 12.41
CA GLU A 192 18.95 9.95 10.97
C GLU A 192 19.34 8.72 10.14
N GLU A 193 20.47 8.07 10.47
CA GLU A 193 20.92 6.85 9.80
C GLU A 193 20.07 5.63 10.19
N LYS A 194 19.50 5.65 11.40
CA LYS A 194 18.70 4.55 11.96
C LYS A 194 17.29 4.52 11.36
N MET A 195 16.71 5.70 11.10
CA MET A 195 15.38 5.85 10.53
C MET A 195 15.11 4.98 9.28
N PRO A 196 15.90 5.04 8.19
CA PRO A 196 15.66 4.23 7.00
C PRO A 196 15.80 2.72 7.27
N LEU A 197 16.69 2.32 8.18
CA LEU A 197 16.86 0.91 8.57
C LEU A 197 15.65 0.38 9.32
N LEU A 198 15.08 1.16 10.24
CA LEU A 198 13.86 0.82 10.97
C LEU A 198 12.65 0.69 10.04
N VAL A 199 12.53 1.56 9.03
CA VAL A 199 11.49 1.46 8.00
C VAL A 199 11.66 0.17 7.20
N LYS A 200 12.90 -0.14 6.79
CA LYS A 200 13.23 -1.38 6.07
C LYS A 200 12.95 -2.63 6.92
N GLN A 201 13.29 -2.61 8.21
CA GLN A 201 12.96 -3.67 9.17
C GLN A 201 11.45 -3.95 9.20
N ASN A 202 10.62 -2.89 9.26
CA ASN A 202 9.17 -3.03 9.29
C ASN A 202 8.61 -3.59 7.97
N GLN A 203 9.21 -3.26 6.82
CA GLN A 203 8.86 -3.86 5.52
C GLN A 203 9.15 -5.36 5.51
N ILE A 204 10.31 -5.78 6.00
CA ILE A 204 10.66 -7.21 6.12
C ILE A 204 9.71 -7.92 7.08
N LEU A 205 9.41 -7.34 8.24
CA LEU A 205 8.44 -7.90 9.20
C LEU A 205 7.05 -8.09 8.59
N LYS A 206 6.59 -7.16 7.75
CA LYS A 206 5.32 -7.35 7.01
C LYS A 206 5.39 -8.57 6.11
N ARG A 207 6.48 -8.74 5.36
CA ARG A 207 6.67 -9.88 4.45
C ARG A 207 6.70 -11.21 5.21
N ILE A 208 7.43 -11.28 6.32
CA ILE A 208 7.45 -12.46 7.21
C ILE A 208 6.04 -12.74 7.75
N LYS A 209 5.30 -11.72 8.19
CA LYS A 209 3.91 -11.89 8.65
C LYS A 209 3.01 -12.50 7.57
N HIS A 210 3.16 -12.06 6.32
CA HIS A 210 2.43 -12.62 5.19
C HIS A 210 2.80 -14.09 4.96
N LEU A 211 4.08 -14.42 4.97
CA LEU A 211 4.57 -15.80 4.83
C LEU A 211 4.04 -16.71 5.94
N CYS A 212 4.03 -16.26 7.19
CA CYS A 212 3.43 -17.01 8.30
C CYS A 212 1.91 -17.21 8.14
N ALA A 213 1.19 -16.21 7.62
CA ALA A 213 -0.24 -16.31 7.36
C ALA A 213 -0.54 -17.30 6.21
N SER A 214 0.29 -17.32 5.16
CA SER A 214 0.18 -18.31 4.09
C SER A 214 0.46 -19.72 4.60
N TRP A 215 1.47 -19.88 5.46
CA TRP A 215 1.79 -21.17 6.09
C TRP A 215 0.63 -21.74 6.94
N THR A 216 -0.01 -20.91 7.77
CA THR A 216 -1.14 -21.33 8.62
C THR A 216 -2.39 -21.72 7.84
N THR A 217 -2.65 -21.06 6.72
CA THR A 217 -3.93 -21.24 6.01
C THR A 217 -3.93 -22.52 5.17
N ASP A 218 -2.77 -22.96 4.69
CA ASP A 218 -2.70 -24.01 3.68
C ASP A 218 -1.91 -25.28 4.12
N ILE A 219 -1.08 -25.24 5.19
CA ILE A 219 0.06 -26.19 5.20
C ILE A 219 0.71 -26.63 6.54
N ALA A 220 0.03 -26.50 7.69
CA ALA A 220 0.65 -26.83 8.97
C ALA A 220 1.13 -28.31 9.14
N PRO A 221 0.43 -29.37 8.67
CA PRO A 221 0.81 -30.75 9.00
C PRO A 221 1.95 -31.35 8.15
N GLN A 222 2.14 -30.90 6.91
CA GLN A 222 3.07 -31.52 5.94
C GLN A 222 4.48 -30.90 5.94
N ALA A 223 4.63 -29.74 6.58
CA ALA A 223 5.88 -28.98 6.69
C ALA A 223 7.01 -29.74 7.41
N GLU A 224 6.69 -30.58 8.39
CA GLU A 224 7.69 -31.33 9.18
C GLU A 224 8.55 -32.26 8.31
N GLN A 225 8.00 -32.77 7.21
CA GLN A 225 8.67 -33.69 6.30
C GLN A 225 9.59 -33.00 5.29
N LEU A 226 9.47 -31.68 5.08
CA LEU A 226 10.24 -30.92 4.08
C LEU A 226 11.51 -30.25 4.64
N VAL A 227 11.78 -30.48 5.92
CA VAL A 227 12.72 -29.73 6.75
C VAL A 227 14.16 -30.31 6.75
N LEU A 228 14.47 -31.24 5.85
CA LEU A 228 15.75 -31.93 5.84
C LEU A 228 16.78 -31.25 4.94
N ASP A 229 17.22 -30.05 5.33
CA ASP A 229 18.55 -29.54 4.97
C ASP A 229 19.15 -28.78 6.17
N LYS A 230 20.33 -29.24 6.64
CA LYS A 230 21.07 -28.72 7.82
C LYS A 230 21.44 -27.23 7.60
N THR A 231 21.58 -26.31 8.56
CA THR A 231 22.05 -26.29 9.97
C THR A 231 21.29 -25.20 10.78
N SER A 232 21.16 -25.43 12.09
CA SER A 232 20.75 -24.54 13.21
C SER A 232 19.31 -24.01 13.39
N GLU A 233 18.53 -23.64 12.37
CA GLU A 233 17.09 -23.32 12.54
C GLU A 233 16.26 -23.88 11.37
N THR A 234 15.42 -24.87 11.65
CA THR A 234 14.48 -25.42 10.66
C THR A 234 13.43 -24.38 10.28
N TRP A 235 12.87 -24.45 9.06
CA TRP A 235 11.81 -23.52 8.65
C TRP A 235 10.61 -23.51 9.61
N GLN A 236 10.28 -24.66 10.18
CA GLN A 236 9.26 -24.79 11.23
C GLN A 236 9.60 -23.97 12.48
N LYS A 237 10.86 -24.00 12.96
CA LYS A 237 11.30 -23.20 14.10
C LYS A 237 11.26 -21.70 13.79
N ILE A 238 11.69 -21.30 12.59
CA ILE A 238 11.59 -19.91 12.12
C ILE A 238 10.13 -19.47 12.10
N TYR A 239 9.25 -20.29 11.54
CA TYR A 239 7.82 -20.02 11.48
C TYR A 239 7.21 -19.89 12.89
N GLN A 240 7.44 -20.84 13.79
CA GLN A 240 6.91 -20.82 15.16
C GLN A 240 7.35 -19.56 15.92
N LYS A 241 8.64 -19.20 15.80
CA LYS A 241 9.23 -17.99 16.37
C LYS A 241 8.50 -16.73 15.89
N TRP A 242 8.29 -16.59 14.58
CA TRP A 242 7.61 -15.42 14.03
C TRP A 242 6.11 -15.40 14.26
N ASN A 243 5.44 -16.55 14.19
CA ASN A 243 4.01 -16.65 14.47
C ASN A 243 3.73 -16.25 15.93
N ALA A 244 4.48 -16.78 16.89
CA ALA A 244 4.37 -16.40 18.30
C ALA A 244 4.65 -14.89 18.51
N PHE A 245 5.66 -14.33 17.83
CA PHE A 245 5.94 -12.90 17.85
C PHE A 245 4.73 -12.08 17.36
N PHE A 246 4.11 -12.45 16.23
CA PHE A 246 2.97 -11.70 15.68
C PHE A 246 1.69 -11.87 16.50
N GLU A 247 1.45 -13.03 17.10
CA GLU A 247 0.33 -13.27 18.01
C GLU A 247 0.44 -12.41 19.27
N LYS A 248 1.60 -12.43 19.92
CA LYS A 248 1.89 -11.57 21.08
C LYS A 248 1.70 -10.10 20.74
N ARG A 249 2.23 -9.64 19.60
CA ARG A 249 2.08 -8.26 19.15
C ARG A 249 0.62 -7.89 18.85
N GLN A 250 -0.14 -8.81 18.26
CA GLN A 250 -1.57 -8.62 18.00
C GLN A 250 -2.35 -8.53 19.32
N ALA A 251 -2.03 -9.35 20.31
CA ALA A 251 -2.61 -9.25 21.65
C ALA A 251 -2.32 -7.87 22.28
N ALA A 252 -1.07 -7.39 22.18
CA ALA A 252 -0.64 -6.08 22.70
C ALA A 252 -1.43 -4.94 22.06
N LYS A 253 -1.55 -4.96 20.72
CA LYS A 253 -2.36 -4.00 19.97
C LYS A 253 -3.81 -3.93 20.44
N THR A 254 -4.39 -5.06 20.84
CA THR A 254 -5.78 -5.14 21.32
C THR A 254 -5.92 -4.96 22.83
N GLY A 255 -4.84 -4.65 23.55
CA GLY A 255 -4.84 -4.52 25.02
C GLY A 255 -5.10 -5.84 25.75
N LYS A 256 -4.90 -6.99 25.09
CA LYS A 256 -5.14 -8.33 25.63
C LYS A 256 -3.92 -8.97 26.30
N THR A 257 -2.80 -8.25 26.37
CA THR A 257 -1.58 -8.70 27.05
C THR A 257 -0.88 -7.53 27.71
N GLN A 258 -0.10 -7.83 28.76
CA GLN A 258 0.83 -6.91 29.41
C GLN A 258 2.30 -7.33 29.19
N ASP A 259 2.56 -8.30 28.30
CA ASP A 259 3.91 -8.71 27.93
C ASP A 259 4.71 -7.48 27.44
N GLN A 260 5.71 -7.07 28.21
CA GLN A 260 6.46 -5.84 27.96
C GLN A 260 7.17 -5.86 26.60
N ASN A 261 7.68 -7.03 26.19
CA ASN A 261 8.33 -7.18 24.89
C ASN A 261 7.31 -7.04 23.76
N ALA A 262 6.10 -7.59 23.94
CA ALA A 262 5.02 -7.45 22.96
C ALA A 262 4.51 -5.99 22.85
N MET A 263 4.44 -5.30 23.98
CA MET A 263 4.07 -3.88 24.06
C MET A 263 5.12 -3.01 23.37
N GLN A 264 6.40 -3.22 23.69
CA GLN A 264 7.52 -2.53 23.05
C GLN A 264 7.55 -2.78 21.53
N ALA A 265 7.35 -4.02 21.09
CA ALA A 265 7.34 -4.36 19.66
C ALA A 265 6.16 -3.73 18.89
N GLU A 266 4.99 -3.58 19.52
CA GLU A 266 3.88 -2.86 18.89
C GLU A 266 4.11 -1.35 18.90
N GLU A 267 4.71 -0.80 19.96
CA GLU A 267 5.09 0.62 20.00
C GLU A 267 6.15 0.94 18.94
N GLU A 268 7.18 0.10 18.78
CA GLU A 268 8.18 0.21 17.71
C GLU A 268 7.53 0.17 16.33
N ARG A 269 6.50 -0.67 16.13
CA ARG A 269 5.73 -0.67 14.88
C ARG A 269 4.96 0.64 14.64
N ILE A 270 4.42 1.24 15.71
CA ILE A 270 3.73 2.54 15.64
C ILE A 270 4.74 3.65 15.31
N TYR A 271 5.90 3.64 15.98
CA TYR A 271 7.01 4.54 15.75
C TYR A 271 7.53 4.46 14.32
N THR A 272 7.91 3.27 13.84
CA THR A 272 8.40 3.07 12.47
C THR A 272 7.38 3.48 11.40
N LYS A 273 6.07 3.36 11.69
CA LYS A 273 5.03 3.90 10.80
C LYS A 273 4.98 5.44 10.81
N ALA A 274 5.20 6.06 11.97
CA ALA A 274 5.34 7.52 12.07
C ALA A 274 6.55 8.02 11.27
N LEU A 275 7.69 7.34 11.38
CA LEU A 275 8.89 7.61 10.57
C LEU A 275 8.61 7.47 9.07
N GLY A 276 7.89 6.42 8.66
CA GLY A 276 7.49 6.23 7.26
C GLY A 276 6.60 7.36 6.72
N ASN A 277 5.66 7.86 7.53
CA ASN A 277 4.85 9.03 7.15
C ASN A 277 5.71 10.29 6.99
N LEU A 278 6.71 10.50 7.86
CA LEU A 278 7.65 11.60 7.76
C LEU A 278 8.52 11.50 6.49
N GLN A 279 9.07 10.32 6.19
CA GLN A 279 9.83 10.08 4.97
C GLN A 279 8.99 10.29 3.72
N GLN A 280 7.73 9.86 3.73
CA GLN A 280 6.81 10.11 2.62
C GLN A 280 6.54 11.61 2.45
N PHE A 281 6.41 12.36 3.55
CA PHE A 281 6.28 13.80 3.50
C PHE A 281 7.51 14.46 2.87
N VAL A 282 8.71 14.14 3.35
CA VAL A 282 9.97 14.68 2.81
C VAL A 282 10.18 14.30 1.35
N SER A 283 10.00 13.02 1.00
CA SER A 283 10.14 12.56 -0.39
C SER A 283 9.13 13.24 -1.33
N ASN A 284 7.90 13.50 -0.86
CA ASN A 284 6.94 14.26 -1.65
C ASN A 284 7.38 15.71 -1.85
N LEU A 285 8.03 16.34 -0.86
CA LEU A 285 8.64 17.67 -0.99
C LEU A 285 9.79 17.70 -2.00
N GLU A 286 10.70 16.73 -1.90
CA GLU A 286 11.91 16.62 -2.74
C GLU A 286 11.61 16.32 -4.21
N LYS A 287 10.50 15.60 -4.49
CA LYS A 287 10.08 15.30 -5.87
C LYS A 287 9.70 16.55 -6.70
N GLY A 288 9.79 17.75 -6.13
CA GLY A 288 10.00 19.03 -6.84
C GLY A 288 8.87 19.50 -7.77
N ASN A 289 7.87 18.67 -8.01
CA ASN A 289 6.80 18.96 -8.96
C ASN A 289 5.58 19.49 -8.21
N LEU A 290 5.49 20.82 -8.09
CA LEU A 290 4.24 21.58 -7.90
C LEU A 290 3.21 20.83 -7.03
N ILE A 291 3.59 20.64 -5.77
CA ILE A 291 2.83 19.82 -4.82
C ILE A 291 1.50 20.51 -4.57
N ASP A 292 0.43 19.80 -4.89
CA ASP A 292 -0.92 20.25 -4.63
C ASP A 292 -1.07 20.45 -3.11
N PRO A 293 -1.56 21.61 -2.63
CA PRO A 293 -1.78 21.87 -1.21
C PRO A 293 -2.53 20.74 -0.48
N SER A 294 -3.44 20.04 -1.18
CA SER A 294 -4.19 18.92 -0.62
C SER A 294 -3.34 17.69 -0.31
N VAL A 295 -2.18 17.51 -0.97
CA VAL A 295 -1.22 16.44 -0.67
C VAL A 295 -0.49 16.74 0.63
N ILE A 296 -0.09 17.99 0.83
CA ILE A 296 0.54 18.45 2.08
C ILE A 296 -0.46 18.35 3.24
N ASP A 297 -1.69 18.85 3.05
CA ASP A 297 -2.78 18.70 4.02
C ASP A 297 -3.00 17.22 4.39
N SER A 298 -3.05 16.32 3.40
CA SER A 298 -3.24 14.89 3.64
C SER A 298 -2.06 14.25 4.38
N ASN A 299 -0.82 14.64 4.07
CA ASN A 299 0.36 14.13 4.76
C ASN A 299 0.38 14.58 6.22
N ILE A 300 0.05 15.84 6.49
CA ILE A 300 -0.06 16.38 7.86
C ILE A 300 -1.14 15.62 8.64
N SER A 301 -2.34 15.45 8.08
CA SER A 301 -3.41 14.69 8.74
C SER A 301 -3.00 13.24 9.02
N ASN A 302 -2.26 12.59 8.11
CA ASN A 302 -1.75 11.23 8.34
C ASN A 302 -0.74 11.18 9.50
N MET A 303 0.12 12.20 9.63
CA MET A 303 1.07 12.30 10.74
C MET A 303 0.36 12.59 12.07
N GLU A 304 -0.63 13.49 12.09
CA GLU A 304 -1.46 13.78 13.27
C GLU A 304 -2.24 12.55 13.75
N GLU A 305 -2.87 11.81 12.83
CA GLU A 305 -3.60 10.57 13.17
C GLU A 305 -2.63 9.51 13.75
N GLN A 306 -1.41 9.44 13.21
CA GLN A 306 -0.42 8.50 13.69
C GLN A 306 0.15 8.90 15.05
N LEU A 307 0.38 10.20 15.30
CA LEU A 307 0.77 10.75 16.59
C LEU A 307 -0.32 10.45 17.65
N LYS A 308 -1.59 10.68 17.31
CA LYS A 308 -2.72 10.36 18.18
C LYS A 308 -2.73 8.88 18.57
N LYS A 309 -2.59 7.98 17.61
CA LYS A 309 -2.51 6.53 17.88
C LYS A 309 -1.35 6.16 18.79
N TRP A 310 -0.21 6.82 18.64
CA TRP A 310 0.96 6.56 19.47
C TRP A 310 0.70 7.01 20.91
N LYS A 311 0.21 8.23 21.11
CA LYS A 311 -0.16 8.74 22.45
C LYS A 311 -1.23 7.86 23.12
N GLU A 312 -2.26 7.46 22.38
CA GLU A 312 -3.32 6.58 22.86
C GLU A 312 -2.81 5.18 23.25
N PHE A 313 -1.84 4.65 22.51
CA PHE A 313 -1.22 3.36 22.84
C PHE A 313 -0.32 3.48 24.07
N ALA A 314 0.51 4.52 24.14
CA ALA A 314 1.48 4.71 25.20
C ALA A 314 0.85 5.06 26.55
N LYS A 315 -0.32 5.73 26.58
CA LYS A 315 -1.07 6.11 27.82
C LYS A 315 -0.15 6.64 28.95
N ASN A 316 0.84 7.47 28.60
CA ASN A 316 1.87 8.07 29.47
C ASN A 316 3.08 7.21 29.87
N LYS A 317 3.19 5.96 29.39
CA LYS A 317 4.35 5.07 29.60
C LYS A 317 4.90 4.56 28.27
N SER A 318 5.34 5.49 27.42
CA SER A 318 6.01 5.16 26.16
C SER A 318 7.35 4.49 26.42
N THR A 319 7.68 3.43 25.68
CA THR A 319 9.03 2.87 25.63
C THR A 319 9.99 3.71 24.79
N PHE A 320 9.46 4.68 24.04
CA PHE A 320 10.17 5.59 23.15
C PHE A 320 9.77 7.07 23.42
N PRO A 321 9.91 7.56 24.67
CA PRO A 321 9.34 8.85 25.07
C PRO A 321 10.03 10.04 24.40
N LYS A 322 11.33 9.93 24.11
CA LYS A 322 12.09 10.97 23.42
C LYS A 322 11.66 11.07 21.96
N GLU A 323 11.51 9.93 21.29
CA GLU A 323 11.12 9.82 19.89
C GLU A 323 9.68 10.29 19.69
N LEU A 324 8.77 9.96 20.61
CA LEU A 324 7.39 10.45 20.59
C LEU A 324 7.36 11.99 20.68
N LYS A 325 8.14 12.57 21.60
CA LYS A 325 8.24 14.02 21.76
C LYS A 325 8.83 14.70 20.52
N LEU A 326 9.92 14.15 19.97
CA LEU A 326 10.53 14.66 18.74
C LEU A 326 9.57 14.58 17.54
N PHE A 327 8.79 13.50 17.44
CA PHE A 327 7.80 13.37 16.38
C PHE A 327 6.66 14.39 16.55
N GLU A 328 6.19 14.62 17.77
CA GLU A 328 5.22 15.67 18.09
C GLU A 328 5.73 17.06 17.69
N GLU A 329 6.93 17.43 18.13
CA GLU A 329 7.57 18.71 17.80
C GLU A 329 7.73 18.89 16.27
N LYS A 330 8.10 17.82 15.55
CA LYS A 330 8.19 17.83 14.08
C LYS A 330 6.83 18.03 13.43
N VAL A 331 5.78 17.35 13.90
CA VAL A 331 4.42 17.49 13.35
C VAL A 331 3.90 18.91 13.56
N ASP A 332 4.11 19.47 14.75
CA ASP A 332 3.69 20.84 15.06
C ASP A 332 4.45 21.87 14.23
N SER A 333 5.78 21.72 14.12
CA SER A 333 6.61 22.58 13.27
C SER A 333 6.19 22.55 11.80
N ILE A 334 5.94 21.35 11.24
CA ILE A 334 5.45 21.19 9.87
C ILE A 334 4.07 21.84 9.70
N LYS A 335 3.17 21.64 10.66
CA LYS A 335 1.82 22.20 10.63
C LYS A 335 1.84 23.72 10.66
N ASP A 336 2.66 24.32 11.50
CA ASP A 336 2.76 25.78 11.61
C ASP A 336 3.49 26.40 10.41
N GLY A 337 4.55 25.74 9.91
CA GLY A 337 5.18 26.12 8.65
C GLY A 337 4.18 26.08 7.48
N TRP A 338 3.39 25.01 7.41
CA TRP A 338 2.37 24.88 6.38
C TRP A 338 1.27 25.94 6.48
N LYS A 339 0.79 26.30 7.69
CA LYS A 339 -0.19 27.39 7.84
C LYS A 339 0.28 28.70 7.22
N LYS A 340 1.57 29.03 7.35
CA LYS A 340 2.17 30.25 6.77
C LYS A 340 2.26 30.19 5.25
N GLU A 341 2.62 29.04 4.71
CA GLU A 341 2.84 28.85 3.26
C GLU A 341 1.58 28.47 2.47
N ARG A 342 0.53 28.00 3.16
CA ARG A 342 -0.68 27.45 2.51
C ARG A 342 -1.35 28.42 1.55
N SER A 343 -1.45 29.69 1.93
CA SER A 343 -2.07 30.73 1.10
C SER A 343 -1.25 30.99 -0.17
N ARG A 344 0.08 31.04 -0.05
CA ARG A 344 1.01 31.20 -1.17
C ARG A 344 0.94 30.01 -2.13
N TYR A 345 0.97 28.79 -1.60
CA TYR A 345 0.82 27.57 -2.42
C TYR A 345 -0.56 27.46 -3.09
N ALA A 346 -1.64 27.90 -2.42
CA ALA A 346 -2.97 27.94 -3.02
C ALA A 346 -3.07 28.96 -4.17
N ALA A 347 -2.49 30.16 -3.99
CA ALA A 347 -2.42 31.18 -5.03
C ALA A 347 -1.59 30.70 -6.23
N PHE A 348 -0.42 30.12 -5.97
CA PHE A 348 0.47 29.54 -6.98
C PHE A 348 -0.22 28.41 -7.77
N SER A 349 -0.93 27.51 -7.06
CA SER A 349 -1.69 26.42 -7.68
C SER A 349 -2.83 26.93 -8.57
N LYS A 350 -3.56 27.96 -8.12
CA LYS A 350 -4.64 28.60 -8.89
C LYS A 350 -4.10 29.26 -10.16
N ALA A 351 -3.04 30.05 -10.03
CA ALA A 351 -2.44 30.76 -11.14
C ALA A 351 -1.83 29.79 -12.18
N LYS A 352 -1.21 28.68 -11.74
CA LYS A 352 -0.79 27.62 -12.67
C LYS A 352 -1.95 26.96 -13.41
N LYS A 353 -3.08 26.71 -12.74
CA LYS A 353 -4.27 26.15 -13.38
C LYS A 353 -4.78 27.06 -14.50
N LEU A 354 -4.79 28.37 -14.26
CA LEU A 354 -5.12 29.39 -15.26
C LEU A 354 -4.13 29.39 -16.43
N ILE A 355 -2.82 29.31 -16.17
CA ILE A 355 -1.80 29.18 -17.22
C ILE A 355 -2.06 27.95 -18.09
N ASN A 356 -2.27 26.79 -17.46
CA ASN A 356 -2.54 25.56 -18.20
C ASN A 356 -3.82 25.64 -19.04
N GLU A 357 -4.90 26.23 -18.49
CA GLU A 357 -6.16 26.44 -19.23
C GLU A 357 -5.95 27.37 -20.44
N LYS A 358 -5.09 28.38 -20.31
CA LYS A 358 -4.72 29.29 -21.41
C LYS A 358 -3.86 28.61 -22.47
N ILE A 359 -2.90 27.78 -22.07
CA ILE A 359 -2.10 26.96 -22.99
C ILE A 359 -3.00 25.97 -23.75
N GLU A 360 -3.90 25.27 -23.06
CA GLU A 360 -4.85 24.32 -23.66
C GLU A 360 -5.81 25.02 -24.64
N ALA A 361 -6.16 26.29 -24.40
CA ALA A 361 -6.97 27.10 -25.30
C ALA A 361 -6.17 27.75 -26.46
N GLY A 362 -4.86 27.54 -26.55
CA GLY A 362 -3.98 28.15 -27.56
C GLY A 362 -3.68 29.64 -27.35
N ASP A 363 -4.07 30.21 -26.21
CA ASP A 363 -3.86 31.62 -25.84
C ASP A 363 -2.51 31.78 -25.12
N PHE A 364 -1.43 31.57 -25.87
CA PHE A 364 -0.06 31.59 -25.35
C PHE A 364 0.35 32.98 -24.81
N VAL A 365 -0.21 34.06 -25.34
CA VAL A 365 0.07 35.43 -24.88
C VAL A 365 -0.52 35.66 -23.49
N ALA A 366 -1.77 35.22 -23.23
CA ALA A 366 -2.33 35.30 -21.88
C ALA A 366 -1.64 34.34 -20.91
N ALA A 367 -1.23 33.15 -21.37
CA ALA A 367 -0.47 32.21 -20.56
C ALA A 367 0.89 32.81 -20.12
N GLN A 368 1.61 33.48 -21.03
CA GLN A 368 2.89 34.13 -20.72
C GLN A 368 2.71 35.28 -19.72
N LYS A 369 1.71 36.14 -19.90
CA LYS A 369 1.42 37.22 -18.94
C LYS A 369 1.13 36.71 -17.52
N LEU A 370 0.39 35.60 -17.42
CA LEU A 370 0.11 34.95 -16.13
C LEU A 370 1.36 34.30 -15.51
N LEU A 371 2.29 33.82 -16.34
CA LEU A 371 3.57 33.27 -15.89
C LEU A 371 4.51 34.35 -15.35
N ASP A 372 4.57 35.50 -16.02
CA ASP A 372 5.38 36.65 -15.59
C ASP A 372 4.88 37.21 -14.25
N GLN A 373 3.54 37.28 -14.07
CA GLN A 373 2.89 37.66 -12.80
C GLN A 373 3.11 36.66 -11.66
N LEU A 374 3.50 35.43 -11.97
CA LEU A 374 3.80 34.37 -11.00
C LEU A 374 5.26 34.35 -10.56
N SER A 375 6.12 35.06 -11.30
CA SER A 375 7.57 35.10 -11.13
C SER A 375 8.04 36.41 -10.47
N THR A 376 7.12 37.33 -10.21
CA THR A 376 7.26 38.56 -9.40
C THR A 376 6.61 38.37 -8.04
#